data_AF-A0A9X3EUE1-F1
#
_entry.id   AF-A0A9X3EUE1-F1
#
_cell.length_a   1.000
_cell.length_b   1.000
_cell.length_c   1.000
_cell.angle_alpha   90.00
_cell.angle_beta   90.00
_cell.angle_gamma   90.00
#
_symmetry.space_group_name_H-M   'P 1'
#
loop_
_entity.id
_entity.type
_entity.pdbx_description
1 polymer ?
#
loop_
_entity_poly.entity_id
_entity_poly.type
_entity_poly.pdbx_seq_one_letter_code
_entity_poly.pdbx_strand_id
1 'polypeptide(L)'
;MPRLALVAPFALLLASGPLLVDTAQAGPVQFVEQRKNFMVFDDDGTVEHANWFSRTGFYNGYGPLEEGFLAAHPDDAQFIVVYSTFDLVDGVGAFYQSLANDVAGIGYSHAADFDPVIPAEFFDDTPNSQFIGMLHMNNWRKFIKTGTEEIDDWWISLVFGQELGHAWLAFPHVAGGGNTELLLGRSQAHWNFYMHTNGSPVEGHRWTDNGDGTFTADKLDQFEFSDLDLYLMGLMDPSEVKPWFVIEDPHDCIDSALPDQACPEPNSFLFKAENFTVSGTRRDVTIDEVIQAEGERVPAYPDAPNEFGISFVLLKRPDEVLCEEEYAVIDEIVDRSINMWVGQTRGRANIINRTFSADPVRPGVFCEAGTSTGSDDTGADPTGSDDTGPTEPTTTATTDPTTSSSSSGGRDEGSDGDTGGSNTDSGCGCRSHEPAPALALLLALAAVRRRRERT
;
A
#
# COMPACT_ATOMS: atom_id res chain seq x y z
N MET A 1 -47.02 -81.84 -17.18
CA MET A 1 -48.03 -80.89 -17.71
C MET A 1 -49.15 -80.75 -16.68
N PRO A 2 -49.92 -79.65 -16.64
CA PRO A 2 -49.73 -78.32 -17.26
C PRO A 2 -49.03 -77.36 -16.25
N ARG A 3 -48.41 -76.21 -16.61
CA ARG A 3 -48.98 -74.93 -17.10
C ARG A 3 -50.10 -74.34 -16.22
N LEU A 4 -49.80 -73.25 -15.52
CA LEU A 4 -50.32 -71.93 -15.90
C LEU A 4 -49.30 -70.84 -15.48
N ALA A 5 -49.43 -69.64 -16.03
CA ALA A 5 -48.65 -68.47 -15.65
C ALA A 5 -49.59 -67.27 -15.52
N LEU A 6 -49.25 -66.31 -14.67
CA LEU A 6 -49.83 -64.96 -14.69
C LEU A 6 -48.71 -63.95 -14.42
N VAL A 7 -48.68 -62.88 -15.20
CA VAL A 7 -47.79 -61.72 -15.01
C VAL A 7 -48.64 -60.57 -14.48
N ALA A 8 -48.11 -59.83 -13.52
CA ALA A 8 -48.66 -58.55 -13.06
C ALA A 8 -47.54 -57.49 -13.13
N PRO A 9 -47.87 -56.22 -13.45
CA PRO A 9 -46.86 -55.26 -13.91
C PRO A 9 -46.13 -54.52 -12.79
N PHE A 10 -44.90 -54.09 -13.08
CA PHE A 10 -44.21 -53.05 -12.33
C PHE A 10 -44.94 -51.71 -12.54
N ALA A 11 -45.50 -51.13 -11.48
CA ALA A 11 -46.02 -49.77 -11.48
C ALA A 11 -44.90 -48.80 -11.10
N LEU A 12 -44.33 -48.10 -12.10
CA LEU A 12 -43.32 -47.07 -11.87
C LEU A 12 -44.01 -45.81 -11.30
N LEU A 13 -43.98 -45.62 -9.99
CA LEU A 13 -44.37 -44.34 -9.38
C LEU A 13 -43.30 -43.28 -9.69
N LEU A 14 -43.54 -42.51 -10.74
CA LEU A 14 -42.84 -41.23 -10.96
C LEU A 14 -43.34 -40.24 -9.89
N ALA A 15 -42.61 -40.17 -8.78
CA ALA A 15 -42.82 -39.17 -7.75
C ALA A 15 -42.31 -37.80 -8.23
N SER A 16 -43.12 -37.11 -9.05
CA SER A 16 -42.84 -35.74 -9.51
C SER A 16 -43.07 -34.73 -8.38
N GLY A 17 -42.17 -34.75 -7.39
CA GLY A 17 -41.98 -33.61 -6.49
C GLY A 17 -41.46 -32.40 -7.28
N PRO A 18 -41.73 -31.16 -6.82
CA PRO A 18 -41.08 -30.01 -7.40
C PRO A 18 -39.56 -30.13 -7.19
N LEU A 19 -38.80 -29.97 -8.27
CA LEU A 19 -37.39 -29.64 -8.14
C LEU A 19 -37.33 -28.25 -7.50
N LEU A 20 -36.99 -28.22 -6.21
CA LEU A 20 -36.38 -27.03 -5.63
C LEU A 20 -35.06 -26.86 -6.37
N VAL A 21 -35.07 -25.96 -7.35
CA VAL A 21 -33.85 -25.33 -7.81
C VAL A 21 -33.42 -24.45 -6.65
N ASP A 22 -32.53 -24.96 -5.80
CA ASP A 22 -31.65 -24.09 -5.04
C ASP A 22 -30.91 -23.26 -6.08
N THR A 23 -31.35 -22.03 -6.27
CA THR A 23 -30.54 -21.00 -6.89
C THR A 23 -29.39 -20.78 -5.92
N ALA A 24 -28.29 -21.50 -6.13
CA ALA A 24 -27.04 -21.24 -5.45
C ALA A 24 -26.76 -19.74 -5.64
N GLN A 25 -26.92 -18.99 -4.56
CA GLN A 25 -26.66 -17.57 -4.57
C GLN A 25 -25.17 -17.42 -4.91
N ALA A 26 -24.86 -16.60 -5.92
CA ALA A 26 -23.48 -16.28 -6.24
C ALA A 26 -22.78 -15.81 -4.96
N GLY A 27 -21.55 -16.27 -4.74
CA GLY A 27 -20.75 -15.78 -3.62
C GLY A 27 -20.50 -14.27 -3.74
N PRO A 28 -20.13 -13.60 -2.64
CA PRO A 28 -19.82 -12.17 -2.65
C PRO A 28 -18.69 -11.79 -3.62
N VAL A 29 -17.66 -12.64 -3.76
CA VAL A 29 -16.60 -12.49 -4.77
C VAL A 29 -16.56 -13.73 -5.67
N GLN A 30 -16.64 -13.57 -7.00
CA GLN A 30 -16.76 -14.69 -7.96
C GLN A 30 -15.82 -14.58 -9.16
N PHE A 31 -15.19 -15.68 -9.55
CA PHE A 31 -14.25 -15.70 -10.68
C PHE A 31 -14.95 -15.48 -12.04
N VAL A 32 -14.39 -14.57 -12.84
CA VAL A 32 -14.90 -14.19 -14.17
C VAL A 32 -13.99 -14.74 -15.27
N GLU A 33 -12.72 -14.28 -15.32
CA GLU A 33 -11.77 -14.67 -16.36
C GLU A 33 -10.29 -14.60 -15.92
N GLN A 34 -9.44 -15.37 -16.61
CA GLN A 34 -7.99 -15.40 -16.42
C GLN A 34 -7.32 -14.57 -17.51
N ARG A 35 -6.69 -13.46 -17.12
CA ARG A 35 -5.90 -12.58 -18.00
C ARG A 35 -4.43 -13.04 -18.03
N LYS A 36 -3.53 -12.29 -18.67
CA LYS A 36 -2.11 -12.67 -18.80
C LYS A 36 -1.43 -12.63 -17.42
N ASN A 37 -1.55 -11.53 -16.69
CA ASN A 37 -0.85 -11.34 -15.41
C ASN A 37 -1.74 -11.49 -14.17
N PHE A 38 -3.06 -11.40 -14.32
CA PHE A 38 -4.02 -11.31 -13.21
C PHE A 38 -5.29 -12.11 -13.48
N MET A 39 -6.11 -12.29 -12.45
CA MET A 39 -7.45 -12.90 -12.54
C MET A 39 -8.52 -11.85 -12.23
N VAL A 40 -9.64 -11.88 -12.98
CA VAL A 40 -10.79 -10.98 -12.80
C VAL A 40 -11.85 -11.67 -11.96
N PHE A 41 -12.39 -10.95 -10.97
CA PHE A 41 -13.51 -11.38 -10.16
C PHE A 41 -14.58 -10.27 -10.10
N ASP A 42 -15.84 -10.69 -10.03
CA ASP A 42 -16.96 -9.83 -9.65
C ASP A 42 -16.99 -9.69 -8.12
N ASP A 43 -17.20 -8.49 -7.60
CA ASP A 43 -17.55 -8.20 -6.19
C ASP A 43 -18.99 -7.66 -6.12
N ASP A 44 -19.82 -8.20 -5.22
CA ASP A 44 -21.22 -7.76 -5.04
C ASP A 44 -21.38 -6.46 -4.21
N GLY A 45 -20.27 -5.76 -3.98
CA GLY A 45 -20.14 -4.61 -3.09
C GLY A 45 -19.62 -4.99 -1.70
N THR A 46 -19.33 -6.26 -1.45
CA THR A 46 -18.79 -6.75 -0.17
C THR A 46 -17.37 -6.25 0.09
N VAL A 47 -16.52 -6.16 -0.94
CA VAL A 47 -15.17 -5.59 -0.83
C VAL A 47 -15.20 -4.07 -1.00
N GLU A 48 -15.96 -3.55 -1.99
CA GLU A 48 -16.12 -2.10 -2.24
C GLU A 48 -16.57 -1.34 -0.98
N HIS A 49 -17.48 -1.91 -0.18
CA HIS A 49 -18.09 -1.26 0.98
C HIS A 49 -17.62 -1.82 2.35
N ALA A 50 -16.54 -2.60 2.39
CA ALA A 50 -16.00 -3.13 3.64
C ALA A 50 -15.44 -2.02 4.57
N ASN A 51 -15.53 -2.25 5.88
CA ASN A 51 -14.99 -1.32 6.89
C ASN A 51 -13.51 -1.63 7.19
N TRP A 52 -12.64 -1.18 6.30
CA TRP A 52 -11.19 -1.39 6.37
C TRP A 52 -10.51 -0.81 7.63
N PHE A 53 -11.15 0.14 8.33
CA PHE A 53 -10.63 0.76 9.56
C PHE A 53 -10.79 -0.09 10.84
N SER A 54 -11.10 -1.38 10.73
CA SER A 54 -11.26 -2.26 11.90
C SER A 54 -10.99 -3.72 11.54
N ARG A 55 -10.33 -4.47 12.43
CA ARG A 55 -9.99 -5.89 12.23
C ARG A 55 -11.20 -6.75 11.82
N THR A 56 -12.36 -6.53 12.42
CA THR A 56 -13.60 -7.26 12.03
C THR A 56 -14.11 -6.83 10.65
N GLY A 57 -14.08 -5.53 10.32
CA GLY A 57 -14.52 -5.03 9.02
C GLY A 57 -13.57 -5.42 7.88
N PHE A 58 -12.25 -5.46 8.15
CA PHE A 58 -11.23 -6.01 7.28
C PHE A 58 -11.53 -7.47 6.92
N TYR A 59 -11.71 -8.36 7.91
CA TYR A 59 -11.99 -9.78 7.62
C TYR A 59 -13.35 -10.01 6.95
N ASN A 60 -14.32 -9.10 7.13
CA ASN A 60 -15.59 -9.14 6.39
C ASN A 60 -15.42 -8.87 4.88
N GLY A 61 -14.39 -8.12 4.46
CA GLY A 61 -14.05 -7.94 3.03
C GLY A 61 -13.03 -8.96 2.53
N TYR A 62 -11.98 -9.21 3.32
CA TYR A 62 -10.89 -10.14 2.95
C TYR A 62 -11.33 -11.61 2.86
N GLY A 63 -12.13 -12.12 3.81
CA GLY A 63 -12.55 -13.53 3.79
C GLY A 63 -13.32 -13.92 2.52
N PRO A 64 -14.32 -13.14 2.08
CA PRO A 64 -14.95 -13.25 0.76
C PRO A 64 -13.99 -13.30 -0.43
N LEU A 65 -13.00 -12.40 -0.46
CA LEU A 65 -11.96 -12.35 -1.48
C LEU A 65 -11.08 -13.62 -1.47
N GLU A 66 -10.64 -14.07 -0.29
CA GLU A 66 -9.85 -15.30 -0.11
C GLU A 66 -10.64 -16.53 -0.57
N GLU A 67 -11.90 -16.68 -0.15
CA GLU A 67 -12.76 -17.80 -0.56
C GLU A 67 -13.01 -17.80 -2.07
N GLY A 68 -13.31 -16.63 -2.65
CA GLY A 68 -13.47 -16.47 -4.10
C GLY A 68 -12.21 -16.84 -4.87
N PHE A 69 -11.05 -16.33 -4.44
CA PHE A 69 -9.76 -16.59 -5.07
C PHE A 69 -9.35 -18.07 -4.98
N LEU A 70 -9.37 -18.66 -3.78
CA LEU A 70 -8.97 -20.06 -3.55
C LEU A 70 -9.96 -21.10 -4.13
N ALA A 71 -11.18 -20.69 -4.50
CA ALA A 71 -12.08 -21.52 -5.30
C ALA A 71 -11.65 -21.63 -6.78
N ALA A 72 -10.83 -20.70 -7.28
CA ALA A 72 -10.38 -20.64 -8.68
C ALA A 72 -8.87 -20.87 -8.88
N HIS A 73 -8.05 -20.61 -7.87
CA HIS A 73 -6.58 -20.68 -7.92
C HIS A 73 -6.02 -21.54 -6.77
N PRO A 74 -4.89 -22.25 -6.95
CA PRO A 74 -4.22 -22.90 -5.83
C PRO A 74 -3.70 -21.91 -4.77
N ASP A 75 -3.65 -22.38 -3.53
CA ASP A 75 -2.94 -21.75 -2.42
C ASP A 75 -1.42 -21.92 -2.60
N ASP A 76 -0.78 -21.06 -3.39
CA ASP A 76 0.68 -21.04 -3.62
C ASP A 76 1.34 -19.64 -3.61
N ALA A 77 0.57 -18.62 -3.21
CA ALA A 77 1.02 -17.24 -3.05
C ALA A 77 1.21 -16.86 -1.57
N GLN A 78 2.15 -15.95 -1.32
CA GLN A 78 2.39 -15.34 -0.01
C GLN A 78 1.64 -14.01 0.12
N PHE A 79 1.46 -13.29 -0.99
CA PHE A 79 0.69 -12.05 -1.04
C PHE A 79 -0.40 -12.11 -2.11
N ILE A 80 -1.53 -11.47 -1.83
CA ILE A 80 -2.55 -11.14 -2.83
C ILE A 80 -2.57 -9.62 -3.03
N VAL A 81 -2.40 -9.19 -4.27
CA VAL A 81 -2.46 -7.78 -4.70
C VAL A 81 -3.76 -7.56 -5.43
N VAL A 82 -4.58 -6.66 -4.92
CA VAL A 82 -5.93 -6.37 -5.42
C VAL A 82 -5.96 -4.98 -6.04
N TYR A 83 -6.31 -4.90 -7.31
CA TYR A 83 -6.77 -3.68 -7.95
C TYR A 83 -8.30 -3.73 -8.05
N SER A 84 -8.97 -2.57 -8.04
CA SER A 84 -10.40 -2.46 -8.25
C SER A 84 -10.73 -1.55 -9.45
N THR A 85 -11.92 -1.68 -10.03
CA THR A 85 -12.47 -0.71 -11.00
C THR A 85 -13.16 0.47 -10.31
N PHE A 86 -13.65 0.22 -9.10
CA PHE A 86 -14.25 1.15 -8.16
C PHE A 86 -13.24 1.71 -7.17
N ASP A 87 -13.60 2.81 -6.51
CA ASP A 87 -12.93 3.33 -5.33
C ASP A 87 -13.42 2.64 -4.06
N LEU A 88 -12.51 2.39 -3.11
CA LEU A 88 -12.89 1.99 -1.75
C LEU A 88 -13.48 3.18 -0.96
N VAL A 89 -14.20 2.86 0.12
CA VAL A 89 -14.85 3.83 1.02
C VAL A 89 -13.93 4.99 1.47
N ASP A 90 -14.54 6.16 1.64
CA ASP A 90 -13.88 7.44 1.96
C ASP A 90 -12.74 7.33 3.00
N GLY A 91 -11.57 7.85 2.65
CA GLY A 91 -10.37 7.84 3.48
C GLY A 91 -9.50 6.59 3.38
N VAL A 92 -9.91 5.56 2.62
CA VAL A 92 -9.06 4.39 2.32
C VAL A 92 -8.28 4.67 1.03
N GLY A 93 -6.96 4.76 1.15
CA GLY A 93 -6.03 4.89 0.01
C GLY A 93 -5.76 3.54 -0.67
N ALA A 94 -4.53 3.36 -1.18
CA ALA A 94 -3.94 2.03 -1.18
C ALA A 94 -3.58 1.65 0.27
N PHE A 95 -3.51 0.35 0.57
CA PHE A 95 -3.00 -0.15 1.84
C PHE A 95 -2.49 -1.60 1.75
N TYR A 96 -1.51 -1.93 2.56
CA TYR A 96 -1.17 -3.29 2.97
C TYR A 96 -1.83 -3.66 4.29
N GLN A 97 -2.13 -4.95 4.46
CA GLN A 97 -2.44 -5.54 5.76
C GLN A 97 -1.76 -6.90 5.91
N SER A 98 -1.04 -7.09 7.02
CA SER A 98 -0.49 -8.39 7.41
C SER A 98 -1.60 -9.33 7.91
N LEU A 99 -1.52 -10.58 7.46
CA LEU A 99 -2.42 -11.70 7.81
C LEU A 99 -1.72 -12.72 8.72
N ALA A 100 -0.40 -12.82 8.58
CA ALA A 100 0.47 -13.60 9.44
C ALA A 100 1.88 -12.99 9.47
N ASN A 101 2.57 -13.10 10.60
CA ASN A 101 3.99 -12.78 10.71
C ASN A 101 4.74 -13.82 11.56
N ASP A 102 5.86 -14.32 11.02
CA ASP A 102 6.85 -15.13 11.74
C ASP A 102 8.25 -14.49 11.80
N VAL A 103 8.38 -13.25 11.30
CA VAL A 103 9.63 -12.46 11.29
C VAL A 103 9.80 -11.68 12.58
N ALA A 104 10.94 -11.90 13.27
CA ALA A 104 11.32 -11.16 14.47
C ALA A 104 12.24 -9.97 14.14
N GLY A 105 12.33 -8.98 15.03
CA GLY A 105 13.32 -7.90 14.94
C GLY A 105 13.01 -6.84 13.87
N ILE A 106 11.72 -6.57 13.63
CA ILE A 106 11.22 -5.62 12.63
C ILE A 106 10.22 -4.58 13.19
N GLY A 107 10.17 -4.37 14.52
CA GLY A 107 9.24 -3.42 15.15
C GLY A 107 7.78 -3.88 15.26
N TYR A 108 7.40 -5.04 14.73
CA TYR A 108 6.03 -5.58 14.85
C TYR A 108 5.58 -5.80 16.31
N SER A 109 6.51 -5.85 17.28
CA SER A 109 6.19 -5.86 18.71
C SER A 109 5.59 -4.54 19.24
N HIS A 110 5.78 -3.45 18.49
CA HIS A 110 5.29 -2.10 18.78
C HIS A 110 4.08 -1.71 17.91
N ALA A 111 4.02 -2.20 16.67
CA ALA A 111 2.89 -1.97 15.76
C ALA A 111 1.53 -2.36 16.38
N ALA A 112 1.49 -3.44 17.18
CA ALA A 112 0.29 -3.97 17.82
C ALA A 112 -0.34 -3.06 18.90
N ASP A 113 0.35 -2.02 19.36
CA ASP A 113 -0.23 -1.00 20.26
C ASP A 113 -1.03 0.09 19.49
N PHE A 114 -0.87 0.17 18.16
CA PHE A 114 -1.40 1.26 17.32
C PHE A 114 -2.23 0.80 16.10
N ASP A 115 -1.86 -0.31 15.44
CA ASP A 115 -2.68 -0.96 14.41
C ASP A 115 -3.66 -1.94 15.08
N PRO A 116 -4.99 -1.69 15.05
CA PRO A 116 -5.98 -2.58 15.65
C PRO A 116 -6.14 -3.93 14.92
N VAL A 117 -5.48 -4.10 13.76
CA VAL A 117 -5.49 -5.32 12.95
C VAL A 117 -4.29 -6.23 13.25
N ILE A 118 -3.11 -5.70 13.59
CA ILE A 118 -1.94 -6.49 14.03
C ILE A 118 -2.11 -6.87 15.52
N PRO A 119 -2.31 -8.16 15.88
CA PRO A 119 -2.69 -8.53 17.24
C PRO A 119 -1.50 -8.78 18.19
N ALA A 120 -0.29 -8.97 17.65
CA ALA A 120 0.97 -9.24 18.35
C ALA A 120 2.15 -9.22 17.35
N GLU A 121 3.40 -9.29 17.85
CA GLU A 121 4.60 -9.47 17.02
C GLU A 121 4.48 -10.70 16.09
N PHE A 122 4.06 -11.85 16.65
CA PHE A 122 3.88 -13.10 15.92
C PHE A 122 2.42 -13.53 15.94
N PHE A 123 1.86 -13.76 14.76
CA PHE A 123 0.47 -14.18 14.57
C PHE A 123 0.28 -14.91 13.25
N ASP A 124 -0.86 -15.60 13.13
CA ASP A 124 -1.25 -16.42 11.98
C ASP A 124 -2.79 -16.50 11.99
N ASP A 125 -3.42 -15.56 11.29
CA ASP A 125 -4.89 -15.54 11.12
C ASP A 125 -5.36 -16.30 9.87
N THR A 126 -4.40 -16.73 9.03
CA THR A 126 -4.56 -17.54 7.81
C THR A 126 -3.97 -18.97 7.94
N PRO A 127 -4.13 -19.72 9.06
CA PRO A 127 -3.35 -20.93 9.38
C PRO A 127 -3.65 -22.17 8.52
N ASN A 128 -4.42 -22.01 7.45
CA ASN A 128 -4.73 -23.04 6.44
C ASN A 128 -4.38 -22.59 5.01
N SER A 129 -3.75 -21.43 4.85
CA SER A 129 -3.28 -20.81 3.59
C SER A 129 -1.78 -20.48 3.68
N GLN A 130 -1.17 -20.07 2.57
CA GLN A 130 0.17 -19.48 2.49
C GLN A 130 0.18 -17.95 2.54
N PHE A 131 -0.97 -17.28 2.55
CA PHE A 131 -1.06 -15.83 2.62
C PHE A 131 -0.52 -15.26 3.94
N ILE A 132 0.47 -14.37 3.84
CA ILE A 132 1.03 -13.58 4.95
C ILE A 132 0.60 -12.10 4.90
N GLY A 133 0.04 -11.63 3.78
CA GLY A 133 -0.56 -10.30 3.69
C GLY A 133 -1.38 -10.05 2.42
N MET A 134 -2.25 -9.04 2.48
CA MET A 134 -2.97 -8.49 1.32
C MET A 134 -2.46 -7.08 1.04
N LEU A 135 -2.36 -6.71 -0.23
CA LEU A 135 -2.30 -5.33 -0.68
C LEU A 135 -3.60 -5.02 -1.40
N HIS A 136 -4.28 -3.94 -1.04
CA HIS A 136 -5.34 -3.36 -1.86
C HIS A 136 -4.83 -2.05 -2.46
N MET A 137 -4.55 -2.07 -3.76
CA MET A 137 -4.05 -0.92 -4.52
C MET A 137 -5.13 0.11 -4.85
N ASN A 138 -6.40 -0.22 -4.58
CA ASN A 138 -7.58 0.62 -4.85
C ASN A 138 -7.81 0.75 -6.38
N ASN A 139 -8.58 1.76 -6.81
CA ASN A 139 -8.97 1.93 -8.21
C ASN A 139 -7.74 1.95 -9.14
N TRP A 140 -7.68 1.04 -10.12
CA TRP A 140 -6.53 0.90 -11.04
C TRP A 140 -6.25 2.19 -11.82
N ARG A 141 -7.27 3.04 -12.01
CA ARG A 141 -7.14 4.35 -12.66
C ARG A 141 -6.29 5.36 -11.87
N LYS A 142 -5.93 5.07 -10.62
CA LYS A 142 -4.96 5.86 -9.84
C LYS A 142 -3.52 5.65 -10.29
N PHE A 143 -3.24 4.67 -11.15
CA PHE A 143 -1.89 4.36 -11.67
C PHE A 143 -1.69 4.82 -13.12
N ILE A 144 -2.57 5.68 -13.64
CA ILE A 144 -2.38 6.45 -14.88
C ILE A 144 -2.39 7.95 -14.56
N LYS A 145 -1.61 8.74 -15.32
CA LYS A 145 -1.48 10.18 -15.08
C LYS A 145 -2.77 10.89 -15.45
N THR A 146 -3.25 11.75 -14.55
CA THR A 146 -4.51 12.50 -14.66
C THR A 146 -4.73 13.13 -16.04
N GLY A 147 -5.85 12.82 -16.69
CA GLY A 147 -6.20 13.35 -18.01
C GLY A 147 -5.46 12.72 -19.19
N THR A 148 -4.76 11.59 -18.99
CA THR A 148 -4.02 10.86 -20.02
C THR A 148 -4.32 9.36 -19.99
N GLU A 149 -3.77 8.63 -20.97
CA GLU A 149 -3.70 7.15 -20.98
C GLU A 149 -2.28 6.64 -20.60
N GLU A 150 -1.39 7.52 -20.09
CA GLU A 150 -0.02 7.16 -19.74
C GLU A 150 0.07 6.60 -18.31
N ILE A 151 0.70 5.44 -18.14
CA ILE A 151 0.95 4.85 -16.82
C ILE A 151 1.92 5.73 -16.01
N ASP A 152 1.61 5.90 -14.74
CA ASP A 152 2.41 6.69 -13.80
C ASP A 152 3.46 5.83 -13.09
N ASP A 153 4.65 5.73 -13.68
CA ASP A 153 5.80 5.03 -13.08
C ASP A 153 6.24 5.64 -11.74
N TRP A 154 6.06 6.95 -11.54
CA TRP A 154 6.41 7.62 -10.30
C TRP A 154 5.50 7.11 -9.18
N TRP A 155 4.19 7.13 -9.43
CA TRP A 155 3.17 6.66 -8.50
C TRP A 155 3.25 5.14 -8.24
N ILE A 156 3.53 4.33 -9.27
CA ILE A 156 3.81 2.89 -9.08
C ILE A 156 5.04 2.71 -8.16
N SER A 157 6.12 3.45 -8.40
CA SER A 157 7.33 3.33 -7.58
C SER A 157 7.14 3.78 -6.13
N LEU A 158 6.32 4.79 -5.88
CA LEU A 158 5.94 5.17 -4.53
C LEU A 158 5.04 4.09 -3.89
N VAL A 159 3.84 3.89 -4.43
CA VAL A 159 2.78 3.17 -3.72
C VAL A 159 2.97 1.66 -3.73
N PHE A 160 3.35 1.03 -4.84
CA PHE A 160 3.57 -0.43 -4.83
C PHE A 160 4.78 -0.81 -3.97
N GLY A 161 5.84 0.03 -3.98
CA GLY A 161 6.98 -0.10 -3.10
C GLY A 161 6.63 0.10 -1.62
N GLN A 162 5.82 1.11 -1.29
CA GLN A 162 5.37 1.39 0.07
C GLN A 162 4.55 0.23 0.64
N GLU A 163 3.47 -0.15 -0.05
CA GLU A 163 2.54 -1.17 0.48
C GLU A 163 3.20 -2.56 0.57
N LEU A 164 3.98 -2.99 -0.43
CA LEU A 164 4.69 -4.28 -0.30
C LEU A 164 5.85 -4.20 0.71
N GLY A 165 6.39 -3.00 0.94
CA GLY A 165 7.34 -2.70 2.02
C GLY A 165 6.74 -2.92 3.41
N HIS A 166 5.44 -2.67 3.61
CA HIS A 166 4.80 -2.77 4.93
C HIS A 166 4.73 -4.19 5.53
N ALA A 167 5.04 -5.23 4.74
CA ALA A 167 5.31 -6.56 5.26
C ALA A 167 6.54 -6.63 6.19
N TRP A 168 7.42 -5.62 6.18
CA TRP A 168 8.62 -5.55 7.02
C TRP A 168 8.92 -4.14 7.60
N LEU A 169 8.21 -3.09 7.17
CA LEU A 169 8.56 -1.67 7.37
C LEU A 169 7.31 -0.83 7.75
N ALA A 170 7.40 0.33 8.38
CA ALA A 170 8.52 0.89 9.11
C ALA A 170 8.06 1.06 10.57
N PHE A 171 8.40 0.08 11.40
CA PHE A 171 8.03 0.00 12.82
C PHE A 171 9.19 -0.05 13.85
N PRO A 172 10.48 -0.24 13.49
CA PRO A 172 11.51 -0.48 14.51
C PRO A 172 11.95 0.79 15.26
N HIS A 173 12.24 0.62 16.54
CA HIS A 173 12.83 1.64 17.39
C HIS A 173 14.36 1.67 17.34
N VAL A 174 14.94 2.69 17.96
CA VAL A 174 16.39 2.81 18.19
C VAL A 174 16.72 2.92 19.67
N ALA A 175 17.80 2.23 20.08
CA ALA A 175 18.40 2.39 21.38
C ALA A 175 19.27 3.66 21.47
N GLY A 176 19.97 3.84 22.59
CA GLY A 176 20.99 4.89 22.79
C GLY A 176 20.48 6.33 22.97
N GLY A 177 19.35 6.68 22.38
CA GLY A 177 18.75 8.03 22.40
C GLY A 177 17.76 8.28 23.55
N GLY A 178 17.30 9.53 23.64
CA GLY A 178 16.19 9.93 24.52
C GLY A 178 14.80 9.74 23.89
N ASN A 179 14.74 9.66 22.55
CA ASN A 179 13.58 9.23 21.78
C ASN A 179 13.89 7.87 21.13
N THR A 180 13.07 6.85 21.41
CA THR A 180 13.14 5.51 20.81
C THR A 180 12.45 5.45 19.45
N GLU A 181 11.43 6.29 19.24
CA GLU A 181 10.61 6.41 18.02
C GLU A 181 11.26 7.33 16.97
N LEU A 182 12.56 7.65 17.10
CA LEU A 182 13.26 8.62 16.23
C LEU A 182 13.04 8.39 14.73
N LEU A 183 13.04 7.12 14.32
CA LEU A 183 12.92 6.73 12.92
C LEU A 183 11.50 6.91 12.37
N LEU A 184 10.48 7.04 13.21
CA LEU A 184 9.08 6.91 12.83
C LEU A 184 8.44 8.26 12.49
N GLY A 185 7.62 8.26 11.44
CA GLY A 185 6.90 9.42 10.90
C GLY A 185 5.39 9.15 10.83
N ARG A 186 4.81 9.18 9.62
CA ARG A 186 3.36 9.10 9.44
C ARG A 186 2.78 7.81 10.06
N SER A 187 1.79 8.00 10.93
CA SER A 187 1.08 6.94 11.65
C SER A 187 1.95 5.94 12.43
N GLN A 188 3.20 6.30 12.79
CA GLN A 188 4.19 5.39 13.39
C GLN A 188 4.45 4.11 12.54
N ALA A 189 4.20 4.18 11.23
CA ALA A 189 4.31 3.06 10.27
C ALA A 189 5.20 3.38 9.05
N HIS A 190 5.66 4.62 8.93
CA HIS A 190 6.51 5.15 7.84
C HIS A 190 7.75 5.83 8.43
N TRP A 191 8.78 6.06 7.62
CA TRP A 191 9.97 6.76 8.09
C TRP A 191 9.75 8.26 8.29
N ASN A 192 10.32 8.79 9.37
CA ASN A 192 10.34 10.20 9.72
C ASN A 192 10.78 11.07 8.53
N PHE A 193 10.03 12.13 8.24
CA PHE A 193 10.31 13.12 7.19
C PHE A 193 11.78 13.62 7.18
N TYR A 194 12.38 13.76 8.36
CA TYR A 194 13.75 14.22 8.58
C TYR A 194 14.82 13.11 8.58
N MET A 195 14.45 11.86 8.29
CA MET A 195 15.36 10.73 8.16
C MET A 195 15.95 10.64 6.74
N HIS A 196 17.27 10.45 6.65
CA HIS A 196 17.93 10.10 5.40
C HIS A 196 17.65 8.63 5.06
N THR A 197 16.69 8.38 4.17
CA THR A 197 16.35 7.03 3.68
C THR A 197 16.92 6.74 2.28
N ASN A 198 17.77 7.62 1.75
CA ASN A 198 18.18 7.65 0.33
C ASN A 198 17.00 7.78 -0.67
N GLY A 199 15.77 7.99 -0.18
CA GLY A 199 14.55 7.99 -1.01
C GLY A 199 13.80 6.65 -1.00
N SER A 200 13.60 6.07 0.18
CA SER A 200 12.75 4.88 0.35
C SER A 200 11.30 5.19 -0.08
N PRO A 201 10.57 4.24 -0.67
CA PRO A 201 9.13 4.41 -0.91
C PRO A 201 8.32 4.44 0.40
N VAL A 202 8.89 4.00 1.53
CA VAL A 202 8.25 4.05 2.87
C VAL A 202 8.59 5.36 3.61
N GLU A 203 8.64 6.47 2.88
CA GLU A 203 8.96 7.83 3.35
C GLU A 203 10.43 8.05 3.80
N GLY A 204 10.65 9.13 4.56
CA GLY A 204 11.92 9.84 4.64
C GLY A 204 12.39 10.36 3.28
N HIS A 205 13.56 11.00 3.22
CA HIS A 205 14.04 11.65 1.99
C HIS A 205 15.52 11.40 1.70
N ARG A 206 15.95 11.71 0.47
CA ARG A 206 17.37 11.76 0.08
C ARG A 206 17.99 13.09 0.54
N TRP A 207 18.19 13.22 1.85
CA TRP A 207 18.82 14.39 2.46
C TRP A 207 20.32 14.48 2.13
N THR A 208 20.75 15.60 1.57
CA THR A 208 22.16 16.00 1.45
C THR A 208 22.54 16.89 2.63
N ASP A 209 23.63 16.56 3.31
CA ASP A 209 24.25 17.40 4.35
C ASP A 209 25.20 18.40 3.69
N ASN A 210 24.92 19.70 3.84
CA ASN A 210 25.70 20.77 3.21
C ASN A 210 27.00 21.11 3.97
N GLY A 211 27.21 20.54 5.17
CA GLY A 211 28.41 20.72 5.99
C GLY A 211 28.49 22.05 6.75
N ASP A 212 27.42 22.86 6.73
CA ASP A 212 27.32 24.16 7.42
C ASP A 212 26.22 24.22 8.50
N GLY A 213 25.46 23.13 8.68
CA GLY A 213 24.28 23.05 9.55
C GLY A 213 22.96 23.04 8.78
N THR A 214 23.00 23.19 7.46
CA THR A 214 21.83 23.03 6.58
C THR A 214 21.83 21.68 5.87
N PHE A 215 20.63 21.22 5.50
CA PHE A 215 20.38 19.99 4.76
C PHE A 215 19.40 20.29 3.62
N THR A 216 19.61 19.68 2.46
CA THR A 216 18.75 19.85 1.29
C THR A 216 18.26 18.50 0.78
N ALA A 217 16.95 18.35 0.59
CA ALA A 217 16.34 17.21 -0.09
C ALA A 217 15.86 17.64 -1.48
N ASP A 218 16.17 16.84 -2.50
CA ASP A 218 15.64 16.98 -3.85
C ASP A 218 14.40 16.08 -4.03
N LYS A 219 13.45 16.48 -4.89
CA LYS A 219 12.44 15.55 -5.41
C LYS A 219 13.12 14.40 -6.17
N LEU A 220 12.46 13.24 -6.17
CA LEU A 220 12.95 12.03 -6.82
C LEU A 220 11.99 11.58 -7.92
N ASP A 221 12.52 11.25 -9.10
CA ASP A 221 11.75 10.66 -10.20
C ASP A 221 11.38 9.18 -9.94
N GLN A 222 12.13 8.49 -9.08
CA GLN A 222 11.92 7.11 -8.65
C GLN A 222 12.48 6.89 -7.23
N PHE A 223 11.82 6.04 -6.44
CA PHE A 223 12.21 5.65 -5.09
C PHE A 223 13.08 4.38 -5.08
N GLU A 224 13.93 4.18 -4.06
CA GLU A 224 14.78 2.99 -3.87
C GLU A 224 14.89 2.67 -2.38
N PHE A 225 14.79 1.40 -1.98
CA PHE A 225 14.91 1.00 -0.58
C PHE A 225 16.28 1.35 0.01
N SER A 226 16.28 1.81 1.26
CA SER A 226 17.49 2.15 2.02
C SER A 226 18.29 0.91 2.44
N ASP A 227 19.50 1.12 2.96
CA ASP A 227 20.30 0.01 3.53
C ASP A 227 19.61 -0.60 4.77
N LEU A 228 18.85 0.19 5.54
CA LEU A 228 18.03 -0.27 6.67
C LEU A 228 16.83 -1.09 6.19
N ASP A 229 16.09 -0.60 5.19
CA ASP A 229 14.94 -1.31 4.61
C ASP A 229 15.34 -2.71 4.13
N LEU A 230 16.45 -2.78 3.40
CA LEU A 230 16.97 -4.05 2.87
C LEU A 230 17.44 -5.00 3.99
N TYR A 231 17.91 -4.49 5.14
CA TYR A 231 18.18 -5.33 6.31
C TYR A 231 16.88 -5.88 6.93
N LEU A 232 15.88 -5.03 7.15
CA LEU A 232 14.60 -5.40 7.78
C LEU A 232 13.81 -6.38 6.90
N MET A 233 13.86 -6.22 5.58
CA MET A 233 13.36 -7.20 4.61
C MET A 233 14.14 -8.54 4.64
N GLY A 234 15.37 -8.57 5.16
CA GLY A 234 16.25 -9.75 5.20
C GLY A 234 17.11 -9.93 3.95
N LEU A 235 17.25 -8.87 3.14
CA LEU A 235 17.94 -8.85 1.85
C LEU A 235 19.40 -8.34 1.94
N MET A 236 19.81 -7.82 3.11
CA MET A 236 21.14 -7.26 3.35
C MET A 236 21.75 -7.79 4.66
N ASP A 237 23.06 -8.07 4.64
CA ASP A 237 23.83 -8.41 5.86
C ASP A 237 24.02 -7.15 6.72
N PRO A 238 23.91 -7.20 8.06
CA PRO A 238 24.09 -6.02 8.90
C PRO A 238 25.47 -5.35 8.75
N SER A 239 26.50 -6.07 8.30
CA SER A 239 27.82 -5.49 8.00
C SER A 239 27.93 -4.79 6.64
N GLU A 240 26.92 -4.91 5.77
CA GLU A 240 26.76 -4.07 4.57
C GLU A 240 26.05 -2.74 4.87
N VAL A 241 25.26 -2.68 5.96
CA VAL A 241 24.42 -1.52 6.29
C VAL A 241 25.28 -0.33 6.71
N LYS A 242 25.21 0.75 5.94
CA LYS A 242 25.90 2.00 6.29
C LYS A 242 25.13 2.77 7.37
N PRO A 243 25.80 3.54 8.24
CA PRO A 243 25.14 4.53 9.07
C PRO A 243 24.35 5.54 8.22
N TRP A 244 23.15 5.87 8.66
CA TRP A 244 22.31 6.94 8.12
C TRP A 244 22.23 8.08 9.15
N PHE A 245 21.34 9.05 8.92
CA PHE A 245 21.11 10.12 9.89
C PHE A 245 19.65 10.56 9.94
N VAL A 246 19.30 11.24 11.03
CA VAL A 246 18.06 12.01 11.20
C VAL A 246 18.44 13.45 11.53
N ILE A 247 17.68 14.42 11.02
CA ILE A 247 17.84 15.85 11.34
C ILE A 247 17.01 16.14 12.59
N GLU A 248 17.67 16.30 13.74
CA GLU A 248 17.06 16.74 15.00
C GLU A 248 17.01 18.29 15.06
N ASP A 249 16.10 18.86 15.85
CA ASP A 249 15.84 20.30 15.98
C ASP A 249 15.70 21.06 14.62
N PRO A 250 14.80 20.65 13.70
CA PRO A 250 14.60 21.33 12.41
C PRO A 250 14.07 22.76 12.57
N HIS A 251 14.70 23.71 11.89
CA HIS A 251 14.37 25.13 11.88
C HIS A 251 14.76 25.80 10.55
N ASP A 252 14.35 27.05 10.33
CA ASP A 252 14.65 27.84 9.12
C ASP A 252 14.38 27.06 7.82
N CYS A 253 13.14 26.57 7.67
CA CYS A 253 12.70 25.72 6.56
C CYS A 253 12.46 26.50 5.26
N ILE A 254 13.55 26.75 4.53
CA ILE A 254 13.60 27.41 3.22
C ILE A 254 12.82 26.57 2.19
N ASP A 255 12.04 27.26 1.36
CA ASP A 255 11.17 26.69 0.33
C ASP A 255 10.14 25.66 0.86
N SER A 256 9.81 25.73 2.16
CA SER A 256 8.66 25.03 2.74
C SER A 256 7.36 25.38 2.01
N ALA A 257 6.56 24.34 1.75
CA ALA A 257 5.23 24.46 1.16
C ALA A 257 4.13 24.88 2.17
N LEU A 258 4.49 25.04 3.44
CA LEU A 258 3.59 25.41 4.52
C LEU A 258 3.50 26.94 4.71
N PRO A 259 2.40 27.45 5.32
CA PRO A 259 2.30 28.86 5.70
C PRO A 259 3.48 29.34 6.56
N ASP A 260 3.80 30.62 6.43
CA ASP A 260 4.85 31.33 7.20
C ASP A 260 6.25 30.67 7.19
N GLN A 261 6.54 29.83 6.19
CA GLN A 261 7.76 29.01 6.09
C GLN A 261 7.96 28.06 7.28
N ALA A 262 6.87 27.63 7.92
CA ALA A 262 6.90 26.65 9.00
C ALA A 262 7.58 25.35 8.54
N CYS A 263 8.31 24.71 9.44
CA CYS A 263 8.87 23.39 9.20
C CYS A 263 7.76 22.33 9.20
N PRO A 264 7.77 21.38 8.26
CA PRO A 264 6.91 20.20 8.32
C PRO A 264 7.11 19.42 9.62
N GLU A 265 6.04 18.85 10.17
CA GLU A 265 6.14 17.95 11.31
C GLU A 265 6.77 16.60 10.88
N PRO A 266 7.42 15.83 11.78
CA PRO A 266 8.07 14.54 11.44
C PRO A 266 7.16 13.49 10.79
N ASN A 267 5.84 13.63 10.92
CA ASN A 267 4.81 12.79 10.32
C ASN A 267 4.29 13.29 8.95
N SER A 268 4.94 14.30 8.37
CA SER A 268 4.70 14.78 7.00
C SER A 268 5.29 13.82 5.97
N PHE A 269 4.74 13.79 4.76
CA PHE A 269 5.13 12.82 3.72
C PHE A 269 5.81 13.42 2.48
N LEU A 270 5.51 14.69 2.13
CA LEU A 270 6.03 15.35 0.93
C LEU A 270 6.24 16.86 1.13
N PHE A 271 7.20 17.42 0.39
CA PHE A 271 7.35 18.85 0.14
C PHE A 271 7.02 19.19 -1.33
N LYS A 272 6.51 20.40 -1.60
CA LYS A 272 6.02 20.78 -2.94
C LYS A 272 7.08 21.41 -3.85
N ALA A 273 8.12 22.04 -3.29
CA ALA A 273 9.21 22.64 -4.04
C ALA A 273 10.14 21.56 -4.66
N GLU A 274 10.87 21.89 -5.73
CA GLU A 274 11.77 20.93 -6.40
C GLU A 274 12.92 20.47 -5.51
N ASN A 275 13.36 21.35 -4.62
CA ASN A 275 14.23 21.05 -3.48
C ASN A 275 13.64 21.73 -2.24
N PHE A 276 13.97 21.19 -1.07
CA PHE A 276 13.57 21.72 0.23
C PHE A 276 14.78 21.76 1.15
N THR A 277 15.02 22.89 1.82
CA THR A 277 16.24 23.11 2.62
C THR A 277 15.89 23.50 4.06
N VAL A 278 16.53 22.86 5.03
CA VAL A 278 16.27 23.02 6.48
C VAL A 278 17.58 23.18 7.24
N SER A 279 17.58 23.97 8.32
CA SER A 279 18.66 24.01 9.31
C SER A 279 18.39 23.06 10.46
N GLY A 280 19.41 22.40 11.01
CA GLY A 280 19.20 21.46 12.11
C GLY A 280 20.48 20.81 12.64
N THR A 281 20.30 19.79 13.49
CA THR A 281 21.39 19.00 14.07
C THR A 281 21.39 17.60 13.48
N ARG A 282 22.50 17.20 12.85
CA ARG A 282 22.69 15.82 12.39
C ARG A 282 22.87 14.87 13.57
N ARG A 283 21.93 13.93 13.75
CA ARG A 283 22.16 12.69 14.51
C ARG A 283 22.45 11.55 13.53
N ASP A 284 23.70 11.08 13.50
CA ASP A 284 24.01 9.80 12.89
C ASP A 284 23.35 8.65 13.66
N VAL A 285 22.89 7.62 12.94
CA VAL A 285 22.25 6.41 13.48
C VAL A 285 22.87 5.18 12.82
N THR A 286 23.01 4.11 13.60
CA THR A 286 23.65 2.85 13.21
C THR A 286 22.71 1.66 13.31
N ILE A 287 23.00 0.60 12.54
CA ILE A 287 22.22 -0.64 12.63
C ILE A 287 22.33 -1.31 14.01
N ASP A 288 23.44 -1.09 14.72
CA ASP A 288 23.64 -1.54 16.11
C ASP A 288 22.62 -0.91 17.08
N GLU A 289 22.14 0.32 16.86
CA GLU A 289 21.09 0.95 17.68
C GLU A 289 19.73 0.28 17.47
N VAL A 290 19.42 -0.16 16.24
CA VAL A 290 18.20 -0.91 15.92
C VAL A 290 18.28 -2.32 16.48
N ILE A 291 19.38 -3.03 16.24
CA ILE A 291 19.60 -4.40 16.77
C ILE A 291 19.64 -4.41 18.31
N GLN A 292 20.06 -3.32 18.96
CA GLN A 292 19.99 -3.19 20.42
C GLN A 292 18.56 -2.99 20.96
N ALA A 293 17.65 -2.42 20.17
CA ALA A 293 16.24 -2.24 20.55
C ALA A 293 15.40 -3.49 20.21
N GLU A 294 15.45 -3.91 18.95
CA GLU A 294 14.59 -4.96 18.36
C GLU A 294 15.16 -6.38 18.49
N GLY A 295 16.47 -6.51 18.69
CA GLY A 295 17.21 -7.75 18.48
C GLY A 295 17.65 -7.93 17.02
N GLU A 296 18.31 -9.05 16.72
CA GLU A 296 18.63 -9.41 15.34
C GLU A 296 17.35 -9.78 14.58
N ARG A 297 17.22 -9.31 13.34
CA ARG A 297 16.12 -9.66 12.44
C ARG A 297 16.19 -11.15 12.05
N VAL A 298 15.14 -11.93 12.33
CA VAL A 298 15.11 -13.40 12.11
C VAL A 298 13.90 -13.80 11.25
N PRO A 299 14.05 -14.66 10.20
CA PRO A 299 15.31 -15.20 9.68
C PRO A 299 16.18 -14.10 9.07
N ALA A 300 17.48 -14.16 9.37
CA ALA A 300 18.46 -13.18 8.89
C ALA A 300 18.88 -13.47 7.45
N TYR A 301 19.47 -12.47 6.78
CA TYR A 301 20.19 -12.67 5.53
C TYR A 301 21.34 -13.70 5.72
N PRO A 302 21.61 -14.63 4.78
CA PRO A 302 20.89 -14.90 3.53
C PRO A 302 19.85 -16.04 3.64
N ASP A 303 19.50 -16.47 4.86
CA ASP A 303 18.50 -17.53 5.11
C ASP A 303 17.04 -17.02 4.99
N ALA A 304 16.86 -15.69 4.91
CA ALA A 304 15.57 -15.04 4.66
C ALA A 304 15.06 -15.30 3.22
N PRO A 305 13.73 -15.36 2.99
CA PRO A 305 13.18 -15.39 1.65
C PRO A 305 13.51 -14.11 0.85
N ASN A 306 13.92 -14.29 -0.40
CA ASN A 306 14.15 -13.20 -1.36
C ASN A 306 13.40 -13.42 -2.71
N GLU A 307 12.48 -14.37 -2.72
CA GLU A 307 11.60 -14.69 -3.84
C GLU A 307 10.19 -14.82 -3.28
N PHE A 308 9.30 -13.93 -3.72
CA PHE A 308 7.96 -13.78 -3.15
C PHE A 308 6.89 -14.20 -4.15
N GLY A 309 6.08 -15.19 -3.81
CA GLY A 309 4.90 -15.56 -4.60
C GLY A 309 3.79 -14.54 -4.42
N ILE A 310 3.36 -13.88 -5.49
CA ILE A 310 2.30 -12.86 -5.46
C ILE A 310 1.22 -13.20 -6.50
N SER A 311 -0.03 -13.21 -6.07
CA SER A 311 -1.20 -13.30 -6.95
C SER A 311 -1.79 -11.92 -7.19
N PHE A 312 -2.11 -11.59 -8.44
CA PHE A 312 -2.71 -10.33 -8.83
C PHE A 312 -4.19 -10.54 -9.21
N VAL A 313 -5.06 -9.73 -8.61
CA VAL A 313 -6.51 -9.79 -8.75
C VAL A 313 -7.03 -8.43 -9.20
N LEU A 314 -7.99 -8.44 -10.12
CA LEU A 314 -8.84 -7.29 -10.44
C LEU A 314 -10.27 -7.57 -9.96
N LEU A 315 -10.80 -6.70 -9.11
CA LEU A 315 -12.21 -6.68 -8.74
C LEU A 315 -12.98 -5.69 -9.61
N LYS A 316 -14.12 -6.12 -10.13
CA LYS A 316 -15.09 -5.29 -10.85
C LYS A 316 -16.50 -5.51 -10.31
N ARG A 317 -17.47 -4.66 -10.66
CA ARG A 317 -18.88 -4.91 -10.32
C ARG A 317 -19.49 -5.97 -11.26
N PRO A 318 -20.55 -6.72 -10.88
CA PRO A 318 -20.95 -7.92 -11.61
C PRO A 318 -21.39 -7.67 -13.06
N ASP A 319 -22.24 -6.66 -13.27
CA ASP A 319 -22.72 -6.25 -14.60
C ASP A 319 -21.71 -5.35 -15.37
N GLU A 320 -20.53 -5.09 -14.80
CA GLU A 320 -19.53 -4.20 -15.41
C GLU A 320 -18.82 -4.87 -16.61
N VAL A 321 -18.71 -4.14 -17.72
CA VAL A 321 -17.96 -4.56 -18.91
C VAL A 321 -16.73 -3.66 -19.08
N LEU A 322 -15.56 -4.28 -18.94
CA LEU A 322 -14.26 -3.70 -19.29
C LEU A 322 -13.87 -4.07 -20.71
N CYS A 323 -13.15 -3.17 -21.37
CA CYS A 323 -12.63 -3.34 -22.72
C CYS A 323 -11.24 -4.00 -22.74
N GLU A 324 -10.86 -4.66 -23.84
CA GLU A 324 -9.53 -5.26 -24.00
C GLU A 324 -8.39 -4.25 -23.83
N GLU A 325 -8.63 -2.98 -24.19
CA GLU A 325 -7.72 -1.86 -23.99
C GLU A 325 -7.47 -1.55 -22.50
N GLU A 326 -8.51 -1.60 -21.66
CA GLU A 326 -8.40 -1.41 -20.21
C GLU A 326 -7.64 -2.59 -19.58
N TYR A 327 -7.98 -3.82 -19.96
CA TYR A 327 -7.25 -5.01 -19.50
C TYR A 327 -5.78 -4.98 -19.91
N ALA A 328 -5.43 -4.43 -21.08
CA ALA A 328 -4.03 -4.29 -21.51
C ALA A 328 -3.25 -3.29 -20.64
N VAL A 329 -3.86 -2.16 -20.26
CA VAL A 329 -3.26 -1.20 -19.32
C VAL A 329 -3.06 -1.82 -17.94
N ILE A 330 -4.00 -2.62 -17.45
CA ILE A 330 -3.88 -3.31 -16.15
C ILE A 330 -2.81 -4.42 -16.21
N ASP A 331 -2.73 -5.19 -17.30
CA ASP A 331 -1.63 -6.15 -17.53
C ASP A 331 -0.26 -5.43 -17.51
N GLU A 332 -0.17 -4.22 -18.09
CA GLU A 332 1.06 -3.42 -18.07
C GLU A 332 1.36 -2.82 -16.68
N ILE A 333 0.36 -2.32 -15.93
CA ILE A 333 0.55 -1.85 -14.54
C ILE A 333 1.14 -2.96 -13.67
N VAL A 334 0.69 -4.21 -13.83
CA VAL A 334 1.25 -5.37 -13.12
C VAL A 334 2.69 -5.67 -13.57
N ASP A 335 2.98 -5.67 -14.88
CA ASP A 335 4.36 -5.83 -15.39
C ASP A 335 5.28 -4.73 -14.83
N ARG A 336 4.85 -3.46 -14.83
CA ARG A 336 5.66 -2.34 -14.32
C ARG A 336 5.86 -2.43 -12.81
N SER A 337 4.85 -2.76 -12.04
CA SER A 337 4.95 -2.96 -10.58
C SER A 337 5.98 -4.04 -10.20
N ILE A 338 5.97 -5.17 -10.91
CA ILE A 338 6.94 -6.26 -10.72
C ILE A 338 8.37 -5.80 -11.07
N ASN A 339 8.56 -5.13 -12.20
CA ASN A 339 9.87 -4.63 -12.61
C ASN A 339 10.40 -3.56 -11.65
N MET A 340 9.52 -2.67 -11.16
CA MET A 340 9.86 -1.62 -10.22
C MET A 340 10.41 -2.20 -8.93
N TRP A 341 9.71 -3.16 -8.31
CA TRP A 341 10.16 -3.84 -7.08
C TRP A 341 11.57 -4.45 -7.18
N VAL A 342 11.89 -5.08 -8.32
CA VAL A 342 13.24 -5.64 -8.57
C VAL A 342 14.29 -4.53 -8.66
N GLY A 343 13.95 -3.38 -9.25
CA GLY A 343 14.79 -2.18 -9.25
C GLY A 343 15.00 -1.61 -7.84
N GLN A 344 13.91 -1.39 -7.10
CA GLN A 344 13.91 -0.78 -5.77
C GLN A 344 14.66 -1.61 -4.73
N THR A 345 14.56 -2.94 -4.82
CA THR A 345 15.33 -3.86 -3.97
C THR A 345 16.78 -4.06 -4.46
N ARG A 346 17.24 -3.26 -5.43
CA ARG A 346 18.58 -3.30 -6.04
C ARG A 346 18.94 -4.67 -6.61
N GLY A 347 17.94 -5.40 -7.13
CA GLY A 347 18.05 -6.77 -7.62
C GLY A 347 18.23 -7.84 -6.54
N ARG A 348 18.00 -7.51 -5.25
CA ARG A 348 18.15 -8.45 -4.13
C ARG A 348 16.93 -9.31 -3.88
N ALA A 349 15.74 -8.89 -4.33
CA ALA A 349 14.52 -9.69 -4.28
C ALA A 349 13.80 -9.79 -5.63
N ASN A 350 12.96 -10.82 -5.78
CA ASN A 350 12.16 -11.08 -6.97
C ASN A 350 10.70 -11.38 -6.60
N ILE A 351 9.78 -11.08 -7.52
CA ILE A 351 8.37 -11.48 -7.43
C ILE A 351 8.11 -12.59 -8.45
N ILE A 352 7.53 -13.70 -8.00
CA ILE A 352 6.86 -14.67 -8.88
C ILE A 352 5.40 -14.29 -8.95
N ASN A 353 4.95 -13.84 -10.11
CA ASN A 353 3.53 -13.71 -10.41
C ASN A 353 2.90 -15.12 -10.50
N ARG A 354 2.08 -15.48 -9.51
CA ARG A 354 1.39 -16.78 -9.42
C ARG A 354 0.20 -16.86 -10.37
N THR A 355 -0.51 -15.74 -10.57
CA THR A 355 -1.65 -15.61 -11.49
C THR A 355 -1.24 -15.45 -12.95
N PHE A 356 0.05 -15.62 -13.30
CA PHE A 356 0.54 -15.52 -14.66
C PHE A 356 0.07 -16.72 -15.52
N SER A 357 -0.62 -16.42 -16.63
CA SER A 357 -0.98 -17.40 -17.66
C SER A 357 -0.29 -17.10 -18.98
N ALA A 358 0.40 -18.11 -19.52
CA ALA A 358 0.96 -18.07 -20.89
C ALA A 358 -0.12 -18.21 -21.98
N ASP A 359 -1.24 -18.87 -21.66
CA ASP A 359 -2.39 -19.10 -22.53
C ASP A 359 -3.67 -18.53 -21.86
N PRO A 360 -3.79 -17.19 -21.68
CA PRO A 360 -4.96 -16.58 -21.06
C PRO A 360 -6.20 -16.77 -21.94
N VAL A 361 -7.35 -16.95 -21.31
CA VAL A 361 -8.62 -17.10 -22.04
C VAL A 361 -8.98 -15.74 -22.62
N ARG A 362 -9.28 -15.66 -23.92
CA ARG A 362 -9.65 -14.40 -24.60
C ARG A 362 -11.11 -14.39 -25.04
N PRO A 363 -12.07 -14.06 -24.16
CA PRO A 363 -13.44 -13.71 -24.50
C PRO A 363 -13.65 -12.19 -24.56
N GLY A 364 -12.56 -11.41 -24.61
CA GLY A 364 -12.53 -9.97 -24.45
C GLY A 364 -13.51 -9.19 -25.31
N VAL A 365 -14.15 -8.18 -24.70
CA VAL A 365 -15.04 -7.25 -25.41
C VAL A 365 -14.18 -6.17 -26.06
N PHE A 366 -14.05 -6.26 -27.39
CA PHE A 366 -13.54 -5.15 -28.20
C PHE A 366 -14.64 -4.10 -28.33
N CYS A 367 -14.53 -3.06 -27.50
CA CYS A 367 -15.49 -1.98 -27.40
C CYS A 367 -15.43 -1.01 -28.60
N GLU A 368 -16.54 -0.31 -28.87
CA GLU A 368 -16.46 1.00 -29.51
C GLU A 368 -16.15 2.05 -28.43
N ALA A 369 -15.34 3.07 -28.75
CA ALA A 369 -14.86 4.04 -27.77
C ALA A 369 -16.04 4.72 -27.03
N GLY A 370 -16.04 4.64 -25.70
CA GLY A 370 -17.14 5.11 -24.85
C GLY A 370 -18.24 4.08 -24.56
N THR A 371 -17.98 2.77 -24.72
CA THR A 371 -18.91 1.69 -24.33
C THR A 371 -18.50 0.86 -23.11
N SER A 372 -17.34 1.15 -22.49
CA SER A 372 -17.01 0.64 -21.15
C SER A 372 -17.99 1.19 -20.12
N THR A 373 -18.48 0.34 -19.22
CA THR A 373 -19.28 0.77 -18.06
C THR A 373 -18.43 0.93 -16.81
N GLY A 374 -17.13 0.58 -16.85
CA GLY A 374 -16.20 0.81 -15.74
C GLY A 374 -15.78 2.26 -15.56
N SER A 375 -16.40 3.18 -16.30
CA SER A 375 -16.11 4.62 -16.31
C SER A 375 -17.16 5.43 -15.53
N ASP A 376 -17.51 5.00 -14.32
CA ASP A 376 -18.35 5.75 -13.37
C ASP A 376 -17.59 6.96 -12.79
N ASP A 377 -17.27 7.93 -13.67
CA ASP A 377 -16.65 9.22 -13.36
C ASP A 377 -17.66 10.13 -12.61
N THR A 378 -17.98 9.72 -11.38
CA THR A 378 -19.02 10.30 -10.52
C THR A 378 -18.54 10.58 -9.09
N GLY A 379 -17.22 10.60 -8.89
CA GLY A 379 -16.55 10.96 -7.63
C GLY A 379 -15.86 12.33 -7.70
N ALA A 380 -16.63 13.42 -7.63
CA ALA A 380 -16.09 14.78 -7.70
C ALA A 380 -15.85 15.40 -6.31
N ASP A 381 -14.72 15.09 -5.67
CA ASP A 381 -14.09 15.84 -4.56
C ASP A 381 -12.71 15.22 -4.20
N PRO A 382 -11.82 15.84 -3.40
CA PRO A 382 -11.55 17.27 -3.27
C PRO A 382 -10.04 17.62 -3.44
N THR A 383 -9.22 16.77 -4.09
CA THR A 383 -7.75 17.01 -4.22
C THR A 383 -7.35 17.61 -5.57
N GLY A 384 -7.81 18.84 -5.83
CA GLY A 384 -7.38 19.64 -6.97
C GLY A 384 -5.91 20.09 -6.83
N SER A 385 -4.97 19.24 -7.20
CA SER A 385 -3.64 19.69 -7.61
C SER A 385 -3.76 20.24 -9.02
N ASP A 386 -3.90 21.56 -9.15
CA ASP A 386 -3.94 22.28 -10.44
C ASP A 386 -2.57 22.16 -11.15
N ASP A 387 -2.34 21.03 -11.82
CA ASP A 387 -1.16 20.81 -12.66
C ASP A 387 -1.29 21.56 -13.99
N THR A 388 -1.14 22.88 -13.91
CA THR A 388 -0.83 23.72 -15.08
C THR A 388 0.68 23.94 -15.13
N GLY A 389 1.39 23.00 -15.78
CA GLY A 389 2.80 23.16 -16.13
C GLY A 389 3.09 24.53 -16.80
N PRO A 390 4.26 25.13 -16.54
CA PRO A 390 4.47 26.56 -16.76
C PRO A 390 4.46 26.97 -18.24
N THR A 391 3.44 27.74 -18.64
CA THR A 391 3.41 28.39 -19.96
C THR A 391 4.47 29.49 -20.05
N GLU A 392 5.45 29.35 -20.95
CA GLU A 392 6.45 30.40 -21.21
C GLU A 392 5.81 31.73 -21.70
N PRO A 393 6.10 32.87 -21.04
CA PRO A 393 5.82 34.18 -21.61
C PRO A 393 6.99 34.63 -22.49
N THR A 394 6.94 34.28 -23.78
CA THR A 394 7.90 34.79 -24.78
C THR A 394 7.78 36.31 -24.95
N THR A 395 8.72 37.09 -24.42
CA THR A 395 8.93 38.50 -24.82
C THR A 395 10.41 38.86 -24.97
N THR A 396 10.76 39.41 -26.14
CA THR A 396 12.10 39.94 -26.44
C THR A 396 12.35 41.31 -25.79
N ALA A 397 13.61 41.58 -25.44
CA ALA A 397 14.06 42.82 -24.79
C ALA A 397 13.78 44.11 -25.58
N THR A 398 13.79 45.27 -24.89
CA THR A 398 14.79 46.37 -25.06
C THR A 398 14.49 47.58 -24.13
N THR A 399 15.55 48.32 -23.75
CA THR A 399 15.60 49.69 -23.17
C THR A 399 15.24 49.98 -21.70
N ASP A 400 16.31 50.26 -20.95
CA ASP A 400 16.48 51.22 -19.82
C ASP A 400 16.02 52.68 -20.15
N PRO A 401 16.04 53.68 -19.22
CA PRO A 401 16.09 53.61 -17.74
C PRO A 401 15.13 54.63 -17.01
N THR A 402 15.24 54.72 -15.68
CA THR A 402 15.17 55.94 -14.79
C THR A 402 14.09 56.10 -13.69
N THR A 403 14.59 56.48 -12.50
CA THR A 403 14.02 57.39 -11.47
C THR A 403 12.76 57.05 -10.63
N SER A 404 13.05 56.67 -9.38
CA SER A 404 12.74 57.42 -8.12
C SER A 404 11.40 57.31 -7.36
N SER A 405 11.58 57.37 -6.03
CA SER A 405 10.75 58.04 -5.00
C SER A 405 9.42 57.43 -4.53
N SER A 406 9.55 56.71 -3.39
CA SER A 406 8.98 57.06 -2.07
C SER A 406 7.47 56.92 -1.73
N SER A 407 7.29 56.20 -0.60
CA SER A 407 6.48 56.56 0.59
C SER A 407 4.95 56.45 0.60
N SER A 408 4.48 55.74 1.63
CA SER A 408 3.16 55.82 2.31
C SER A 408 1.89 55.54 1.48
N GLY A 409 0.88 54.85 2.02
CA GLY A 409 0.74 54.28 3.36
C GLY A 409 -0.69 54.47 3.88
N GLY A 410 -1.30 53.40 4.40
CA GLY A 410 -2.66 53.42 4.91
C GLY A 410 -2.91 52.20 5.80
N ARG A 411 -3.65 52.41 6.89
CA ARG A 411 -4.25 51.36 7.71
C ARG A 411 -5.73 51.30 7.37
N ASP A 412 -6.35 50.15 7.58
CA ASP A 412 -7.65 50.08 8.27
C ASP A 412 -7.78 48.72 8.97
N GLU A 413 -8.64 48.65 9.99
CA GLU A 413 -8.80 47.50 10.89
C GLU A 413 -10.04 46.67 10.48
N GLY A 414 -10.00 45.33 10.65
CA GLY A 414 -10.96 44.44 9.97
C GLY A 414 -11.23 43.07 10.61
N SER A 415 -11.41 43.03 11.93
CA SER A 415 -12.17 42.03 12.73
C SER A 415 -12.31 40.57 12.23
N ASP A 416 -11.75 39.64 13.02
CA ASP A 416 -12.24 38.31 13.40
C ASP A 416 -13.04 37.46 12.38
N GLY A 417 -12.46 36.30 12.02
CA GLY A 417 -13.09 35.26 11.20
C GLY A 417 -12.47 33.88 11.43
N ASP A 418 -12.31 33.48 12.70
CA ASP A 418 -11.77 32.17 13.07
C ASP A 418 -12.67 31.02 12.60
N THR A 419 -12.15 30.22 11.66
CA THR A 419 -12.60 28.86 11.37
C THR A 419 -11.38 28.01 11.01
N GLY A 420 -10.68 27.50 12.03
CA GLY A 420 -9.62 26.51 11.85
C GLY A 420 -10.11 25.24 11.15
N GLY A 421 -9.83 25.12 9.85
CA GLY A 421 -10.08 23.91 9.07
C GLY A 421 -8.99 22.88 9.30
N SER A 422 -9.31 21.83 10.07
CA SER A 422 -8.41 20.67 10.19
C SER A 422 -8.39 19.88 8.88
N ASN A 423 -7.23 19.86 8.19
CA ASN A 423 -6.99 18.86 7.16
C ASN A 423 -7.15 17.47 7.79
N THR A 424 -7.99 16.63 7.19
CA THR A 424 -8.15 15.24 7.60
C THR A 424 -7.38 14.37 6.63
N ASP A 425 -6.12 14.09 6.98
CA ASP A 425 -5.24 13.33 6.11
C ASP A 425 -5.85 11.97 5.73
N SER A 426 -5.67 11.64 4.46
CA SER A 426 -6.34 10.55 3.75
C SER A 426 -5.29 9.80 2.92
N GLY A 427 -4.39 9.12 3.63
CA GLY A 427 -3.30 8.33 3.05
C GLY A 427 -2.88 7.23 4.03
N CYS A 428 -3.07 5.97 3.62
CA CYS A 428 -2.97 4.73 4.41
C CYS A 428 -3.96 4.67 5.60
N GLY A 429 -4.56 3.49 5.84
CA GLY A 429 -5.69 3.33 6.79
C GLY A 429 -5.35 3.50 8.29
N CYS A 430 -4.08 3.67 8.63
CA CYS A 430 -3.55 3.67 10.00
C CYS A 430 -3.89 4.97 10.76
N ARG A 431 -5.11 5.08 11.31
CA ARG A 431 -5.48 6.14 12.26
C ARG A 431 -5.38 5.66 13.70
N SER A 432 -4.47 6.26 14.47
CA SER A 432 -4.38 6.04 15.92
C SER A 432 -5.63 6.54 16.66
N HIS A 433 -6.04 5.84 17.70
CA HIS A 433 -7.05 6.26 18.68
C HIS A 433 -6.58 5.88 20.09
N GLU A 434 -6.77 6.76 21.08
CA GLU A 434 -6.35 6.51 22.46
C GLU A 434 -7.03 5.24 23.03
N PRO A 435 -6.27 4.23 23.50
CA PRO A 435 -6.86 2.99 23.99
C PRO A 435 -7.53 3.19 25.35
N ALA A 436 -8.84 2.98 25.42
CA ALA A 436 -9.57 2.89 26.68
C ALA A 436 -9.13 1.63 27.47
N PRO A 437 -8.92 1.71 28.79
CA PRO A 437 -8.21 0.67 29.54
C PRO A 437 -9.00 -0.63 29.70
N ALA A 438 -8.62 -1.66 28.93
CA ALA A 438 -9.13 -3.02 29.06
C ALA A 438 -8.42 -3.80 30.18
N LEU A 439 -9.16 -4.61 30.94
CA LEU A 439 -8.65 -5.30 32.13
C LEU A 439 -8.05 -6.66 31.76
N ALA A 440 -6.73 -6.83 31.91
CA ALA A 440 -6.01 -8.03 31.50
C ALA A 440 -6.43 -9.31 32.24
N LEU A 441 -6.55 -10.42 31.51
CA LEU A 441 -6.77 -11.76 32.07
C LEU A 441 -5.74 -12.75 31.51
N LEU A 442 -4.69 -13.02 32.30
CA LEU A 442 -3.60 -13.93 31.94
C LEU A 442 -4.06 -15.41 31.87
N LEU A 443 -3.77 -16.08 30.75
CA LEU A 443 -3.72 -17.53 30.68
C LEU A 443 -2.62 -17.98 29.69
N ALA A 444 -1.56 -18.59 30.22
CA ALA A 444 -0.44 -19.07 29.41
C ALA A 444 -0.69 -20.49 28.87
N LEU A 445 -0.27 -20.74 27.62
CA LEU A 445 -0.20 -22.08 27.02
C LEU A 445 1.15 -22.24 26.30
N ALA A 446 1.74 -23.44 26.39
CA ALA A 446 3.14 -23.65 26.07
C ALA A 446 3.39 -24.04 24.61
N ALA A 447 4.47 -23.52 24.04
CA ALA A 447 4.88 -23.76 22.65
C ALA A 447 5.16 -25.25 22.34
N VAL A 448 4.67 -25.71 21.19
CA VAL A 448 5.06 -27.00 20.59
C VAL A 448 5.70 -26.74 19.23
N ARG A 449 7.01 -26.45 19.24
CA ARG A 449 7.81 -26.33 18.00
C ARG A 449 7.70 -27.62 17.17
N ARG A 450 7.17 -27.52 15.95
CA ARG A 450 7.37 -28.49 14.88
C ARG A 450 7.94 -27.79 13.66
N ARG A 451 9.24 -27.95 13.42
CA ARG A 451 9.81 -27.69 12.10
C ARG A 451 9.08 -28.57 11.08
N ARG A 452 8.59 -27.98 9.99
CA ARG A 452 8.36 -28.68 8.73
C ARG A 452 9.61 -28.47 7.88
N GLU A 453 10.15 -29.56 7.36
CA GLU A 453 11.14 -29.49 6.28
C GLU A 453 10.37 -29.22 4.98
N ARG A 454 10.74 -28.18 4.23
CA ARG A 454 10.25 -27.96 2.86
C ARG A 454 11.03 -28.87 1.89
N THR A 455 10.35 -29.43 0.91
CA THR A 455 10.89 -30.26 -0.18
C THR A 455 10.26 -29.85 -1.50
#